data_AF-R7V0Y6-F1
#
_entry.id   AF-R7V0Y6-F1
#
_cell.length_a   1.000
_cell.length_b   1.000
_cell.length_c   1.000
_cell.angle_alpha   90.00
_cell.angle_beta   90.00
_cell.angle_gamma   90.00
#
_symmetry.space_group_name_H-M   'P 1'
#
loop_
_entity.id
_entity.type
_entity.pdbx_description
1 polymer ?
#
loop_
_entity_poly.entity_id
_entity_poly.type
_entity_poly.pdbx_seq_one_letter_code
_entity_poly.pdbx_strand_id
1 'polypeptide(L)'
;MAFDVGSIQALADLITPRDQDSDSEDEKPSGAMARMNPGDVGPKNRAPVQSTDSEAKNKNTKDIWASEDVNEGQEFEDIYDPRPQPEYDIVYKQAISSEDMFLGMNNKTNATSSCEDMIVKIQLADTRGSDVELDVKDKFLSCRTPKFKLGLHLPHPVDSKNGRAQWDGDKCLLTVTLQMNRAYDFVNF
;
A
#
# COMPACT_ATOMS: atom_id res chain seq x y z
N MET A 1 -2.84 5.56 22.06
CA MET A 1 -1.38 5.82 22.01
C MET A 1 -1.13 7.06 22.87
N ALA A 2 -0.52 6.89 24.04
CA ALA A 2 -0.19 8.01 24.94
C ALA A 2 1.29 8.34 24.74
N PHE A 3 1.60 9.59 24.43
CA PHE A 3 2.98 10.07 24.33
C PHE A 3 3.55 10.23 25.74
N ASP A 4 4.63 9.52 26.03
CA ASP A 4 5.32 9.58 27.32
C ASP A 4 6.18 10.85 27.39
N VAL A 5 6.33 11.41 28.58
CA VAL A 5 7.10 12.66 28.80
C VAL A 5 8.56 12.48 28.34
N GLY A 6 9.12 11.27 28.48
CA GLY A 6 10.46 10.95 27.97
C GLY A 6 10.57 11.05 26.45
N SER A 7 9.51 10.70 25.71
CA SER A 7 9.50 10.82 24.24
C SER A 7 9.43 12.27 23.76
N ILE A 8 8.79 13.16 24.52
CA ILE A 8 8.77 14.60 24.24
C ILE A 8 10.17 15.21 24.49
N GLN A 9 10.85 14.78 25.56
CA GLN A 9 12.19 15.25 25.89
C GLN A 9 13.23 14.86 24.81
N ALA A 10 13.18 13.60 24.34
CA ALA A 10 14.07 13.11 23.29
C ALA A 10 13.89 13.85 21.95
N LEU A 11 12.64 14.26 21.66
CA LEU A 11 12.31 15.00 20.45
C LEU A 11 12.77 16.47 20.55
N ALA A 12 12.71 17.06 21.75
CA ALA A 12 13.26 18.39 22.01
C ALA A 12 14.78 18.43 21.78
N ASP A 13 15.52 17.44 22.30
CA ASP A 13 16.97 17.33 22.11
C ASP A 13 17.39 17.15 20.65
N LEU A 14 16.52 16.56 19.81
CA LEU A 14 16.77 16.37 18.38
C LEU A 14 16.56 17.66 17.57
N ILE A 15 15.57 18.47 17.97
CA ILE A 15 15.17 19.68 17.24
C ILE A 15 16.07 20.87 17.59
N THR A 16 16.64 20.92 18.80
CA THR A 16 17.55 22.00 19.18
C THR A 16 18.91 21.81 18.51
N PRO A 17 19.34 22.72 17.60
CA PRO A 17 20.68 22.69 17.05
C PRO A 17 21.68 22.92 18.20
N ARG A 18 22.64 22.00 18.34
CA ARG A 18 23.76 22.19 19.26
C ARG A 18 24.71 23.17 18.59
N ASP A 19 24.69 24.42 19.01
CA ASP A 19 25.72 25.41 18.63
C ASP A 19 27.09 24.86 19.08
N GLN A 20 27.83 24.31 18.13
CA GLN A 20 29.20 23.84 18.31
C GLN A 20 30.14 25.02 18.12
N ASP A 21 30.22 25.89 19.13
CA ASP A 21 31.39 26.74 19.33
C ASP A 21 32.17 26.19 20.54
N SER A 22 33.09 25.27 20.29
CA SER A 22 34.14 24.93 21.26
C SER A 22 35.37 24.42 20.53
N ASP A 23 36.28 25.36 20.22
CA ASP A 23 37.68 25.10 19.95
C ASP A 23 38.28 24.23 21.07
N SER A 24 38.79 23.05 20.72
CA SER A 24 39.78 22.33 21.52
C SER A 24 40.51 21.32 20.64
N GLU A 25 41.75 21.66 20.31
CA GLU A 25 42.73 20.82 19.65
C GLU A 25 43.25 19.73 20.62
N ASP A 26 42.96 18.45 20.36
CA ASP A 26 43.86 17.34 20.72
C ASP A 26 43.50 16.08 19.90
N GLU A 27 44.21 15.87 18.79
CA GLU A 27 44.11 14.65 17.99
C GLU A 27 44.79 13.46 18.69
N LYS A 28 43.99 12.52 19.20
CA LYS A 28 44.43 11.12 19.42
C LYS A 28 43.35 10.14 18.96
N PRO A 29 43.63 9.24 18.01
CA PRO A 29 42.66 8.21 17.63
C PRO A 29 42.65 7.10 18.69
N SER A 30 41.84 7.24 19.74
CA SER A 30 41.54 6.18 20.70
C SER A 30 40.38 5.30 20.18
N GLY A 31 40.56 4.69 19.02
CA GLY A 31 39.61 3.75 18.45
C GLY A 31 39.88 2.31 18.92
N ALA A 32 38.93 1.70 19.62
CA ALA A 32 38.92 0.27 20.01
C ALA A 32 38.99 -0.73 18.81
N MET A 33 39.04 -0.21 17.57
CA MET A 33 39.14 -0.95 16.32
C MET A 33 40.56 -1.43 15.99
N ALA A 34 41.59 -0.97 16.71
CA ALA A 34 42.99 -1.34 16.45
C ALA A 34 43.42 -2.72 17.00
N ARG A 35 42.48 -3.52 17.55
CA ARG A 35 42.78 -4.83 18.19
C ARG A 35 42.13 -6.02 17.50
N MET A 36 41.73 -5.91 16.22
CA MET A 36 41.20 -7.03 15.45
C MET A 36 42.29 -7.57 14.52
N ASN A 37 42.66 -8.82 14.73
CA ASN A 37 43.61 -9.54 13.88
C ASN A 37 42.82 -10.42 12.90
N PRO A 38 43.33 -10.76 11.71
CA PRO A 38 42.62 -11.61 10.73
C PRO A 38 42.12 -12.97 11.26
N GLY A 39 42.62 -13.44 12.42
CA GLY A 39 42.18 -14.66 13.10
C GLY A 39 40.90 -14.52 13.95
N ASP A 40 40.32 -13.32 14.09
CA ASP A 40 39.05 -13.10 14.83
C ASP A 40 37.79 -13.24 13.95
N VAL A 41 37.97 -13.56 12.66
CA VAL A 41 36.88 -13.82 11.72
C VAL A 41 36.47 -15.30 11.81
N GLY A 42 35.47 -15.59 12.63
CA GLY A 42 34.87 -16.92 12.76
C GLY A 42 34.02 -17.04 14.02
N PRO A 43 33.02 -17.95 14.07
CA PRO A 43 32.16 -18.10 15.22
C PRO A 43 32.97 -18.52 16.45
N LYS A 44 33.02 -17.65 17.47
CA LYS A 44 33.64 -17.95 18.75
C LYS A 44 32.74 -18.97 19.47
N ASN A 45 33.27 -20.15 19.81
CA ASN A 45 32.58 -21.16 20.61
C ASN A 45 32.08 -20.53 21.92
N ARG A 46 30.80 -20.16 21.97
CA ARG A 46 30.09 -19.80 23.20
C ARG A 46 29.47 -21.06 23.78
N ALA A 47 29.75 -21.30 25.06
CA ALA A 47 29.05 -22.29 25.88
C ALA A 47 27.51 -22.06 25.81
N PRO A 48 26.69 -23.11 25.94
CA PRO A 48 25.27 -23.05 25.60
C PRO A 48 24.54 -22.12 26.55
N VAL A 49 24.05 -21.00 26.01
CA VAL A 49 23.02 -20.18 26.62
C VAL A 49 21.69 -20.86 26.32
N GLN A 50 20.94 -21.22 27.36
CA GLN A 50 19.58 -21.73 27.26
C GLN A 50 18.69 -20.65 26.65
N SER A 51 18.41 -20.78 25.35
CA SER A 51 17.39 -20.01 24.67
C SER A 51 16.03 -20.48 25.17
N THR A 52 15.25 -19.59 25.76
CA THR A 52 13.81 -19.79 25.96
C THR A 52 13.17 -19.90 24.57
N ASP A 53 12.86 -21.12 24.15
CA ASP A 53 12.17 -21.43 22.89
C ASP A 53 10.86 -20.66 22.82
N SER A 54 10.83 -19.64 21.95
CA SER A 54 9.59 -19.18 21.35
C SER A 54 9.17 -20.25 20.35
N GLU A 55 7.98 -20.81 20.56
CA GLU A 55 7.32 -21.86 19.79
C GLU A 55 7.75 -21.93 18.31
N ALA A 56 8.76 -22.77 18.05
CA ALA A 56 9.06 -23.21 16.71
C ALA A 56 7.95 -24.17 16.28
N LYS A 57 6.93 -23.63 15.60
CA LYS A 57 5.98 -24.46 14.84
C LYS A 57 6.79 -25.41 13.95
N ASN A 58 6.51 -26.69 14.12
CA ASN A 58 7.16 -27.81 13.44
C ASN A 58 6.97 -27.66 11.92
N LYS A 59 7.87 -26.95 11.24
CA LYS A 59 7.88 -26.84 9.78
C LYS A 59 8.44 -28.16 9.24
N ASN A 60 7.72 -28.81 8.34
CA ASN A 60 8.19 -30.02 7.65
C ASN A 60 9.61 -29.79 7.13
N THR A 61 10.55 -30.65 7.49
CA THR A 61 12.00 -30.52 7.21
C THR A 61 12.38 -30.62 5.73
N LYS A 62 11.40 -30.59 4.82
CA LYS A 62 11.57 -30.62 3.37
C LYS A 62 10.97 -29.42 2.65
N ASP A 63 10.21 -28.58 3.32
CA ASP A 63 9.67 -27.36 2.71
C ASP A 63 10.65 -26.21 2.93
N ILE A 64 11.24 -25.74 1.82
CA ILE A 64 12.15 -24.58 1.81
C ILE A 64 11.38 -23.26 2.01
N TRP A 65 10.09 -23.24 1.65
CA TRP A 65 9.20 -22.09 1.78
C TRP A 65 8.02 -22.44 2.68
N ALA A 66 7.73 -21.61 3.69
CA ALA A 66 6.44 -21.69 4.35
C ALA A 66 5.38 -20.98 3.49
N SER A 67 4.10 -21.34 3.64
CA SER A 67 2.98 -20.64 2.98
C SER A 67 2.91 -19.15 3.33
N GLU A 68 3.51 -18.76 4.46
CA GLU A 68 3.64 -17.37 4.92
C GLU A 68 4.78 -16.61 4.20
N ASP A 69 5.74 -17.33 3.63
CA ASP A 69 6.92 -16.76 2.95
C ASP A 69 6.68 -16.54 1.44
N VAL A 70 5.62 -17.11 0.87
CA VAL A 70 5.24 -16.95 -0.53
C VAL A 70 4.01 -16.04 -0.62
N ASN A 71 4.23 -14.80 -1.04
CA ASN A 71 3.17 -13.84 -1.30
C ASN A 71 2.48 -14.17 -2.63
N GLU A 72 1.59 -15.15 -2.63
CA GLU A 72 0.79 -15.52 -3.80
C GLU A 72 -0.50 -14.69 -3.87
N GLY A 73 -0.70 -13.98 -4.98
CA GLY A 73 -1.94 -13.23 -5.18
C GLY A 73 -1.89 -12.35 -6.43
N GLN A 74 -3.06 -12.09 -7.02
CA GLN A 74 -3.18 -11.14 -8.13
C GLN A 74 -2.76 -9.71 -7.76
N GLU A 75 -2.67 -9.42 -6.46
CA GLU A 75 -2.33 -8.12 -5.86
C GLU A 75 -0.85 -7.79 -5.94
N PHE A 76 0.00 -8.77 -6.24
CA PHE A 76 1.43 -8.56 -6.37
C PHE A 76 1.79 -8.31 -7.84
N GLU A 77 2.59 -7.28 -8.08
CA GLU A 77 3.10 -6.94 -9.40
C GLU A 77 3.93 -8.11 -9.93
N ASP A 78 3.46 -8.67 -11.03
CA ASP A 78 4.13 -9.78 -11.70
C ASP A 78 5.13 -9.22 -12.70
N ILE A 79 6.35 -8.99 -12.22
CA ILE A 79 7.47 -8.45 -13.00
C ILE A 79 7.78 -9.31 -14.23
N TYR A 80 7.28 -10.56 -14.27
CA TYR A 80 7.52 -11.52 -15.34
C TYR A 80 6.43 -11.52 -16.43
N ASP A 81 5.35 -10.74 -16.28
CA ASP A 81 4.29 -10.66 -17.30
C ASP A 81 4.69 -9.70 -18.44
N PRO A 82 4.73 -10.15 -19.70
CA PRO A 82 5.12 -9.31 -20.83
C PRO A 82 4.03 -8.31 -21.28
N ARG A 83 2.82 -8.38 -20.72
CA ARG A 83 1.70 -7.54 -21.15
C ARG A 83 1.85 -6.11 -20.64
N PRO A 84 1.76 -5.09 -21.50
CA PRO A 84 1.80 -3.70 -21.07
C PRO A 84 0.59 -3.33 -20.19
N GLN A 85 0.81 -2.34 -19.33
CA GLN A 85 -0.27 -1.70 -18.57
C GLN A 85 -1.09 -0.79 -19.50
N PRO A 86 -2.43 -0.89 -19.50
CA PRO A 86 -3.29 0.01 -20.27
C PRO A 86 -3.36 1.39 -19.61
N GLU A 87 -3.69 2.41 -20.40
CA GLU A 87 -4.00 3.75 -19.86
C GLU A 87 -5.29 3.69 -19.04
N TYR A 88 -5.27 4.31 -17.87
CA TYR A 88 -6.45 4.37 -17.00
C TYR A 88 -6.58 5.74 -16.33
N ASP A 89 -7.82 6.08 -16.00
CA ASP A 89 -8.19 7.29 -15.28
C ASP A 89 -9.15 6.95 -14.14
N ILE A 90 -9.01 7.64 -13.01
CA ILE A 90 -9.84 7.47 -11.81
C ILE A 90 -10.62 8.74 -11.58
N VAL A 91 -11.93 8.66 -11.75
CA VAL A 91 -12.87 9.77 -11.58
C VAL A 91 -13.79 9.47 -10.40
N TYR A 92 -14.06 10.47 -9.57
CA TYR A 92 -15.01 10.33 -8.47
C TYR A 92 -16.37 10.93 -8.84
N LYS A 93 -17.44 10.22 -8.49
CA LYS A 93 -18.81 10.63 -8.76
C LYS A 93 -19.57 10.82 -7.45
N GLN A 94 -20.25 11.96 -7.38
CA GLN A 94 -21.11 12.35 -6.26
C GLN A 94 -22.56 12.37 -6.72
N ALA A 95 -23.46 11.76 -5.96
CA ALA A 95 -24.88 11.93 -6.15
C ALA A 95 -25.30 13.29 -5.55
N ILE A 96 -25.74 14.21 -6.40
CA ILE A 96 -26.17 15.56 -5.99
C ILE A 96 -27.69 15.63 -6.11
N SER A 97 -28.36 15.94 -5.00
CA SER A 97 -29.80 16.18 -4.96
C SER A 97 -30.14 17.65 -5.19
N SER A 98 -31.42 17.96 -5.44
CA SER A 98 -31.88 19.35 -5.47
C SER A 98 -31.70 20.05 -4.13
N GLU A 99 -31.77 19.34 -3.00
CA GLU A 99 -31.55 19.91 -1.67
C GLU A 99 -30.10 20.36 -1.50
N ASP A 100 -29.14 19.57 -2.03
CA ASP A 100 -27.72 19.89 -2.00
C ASP A 100 -27.42 21.15 -2.84
N MET A 101 -28.02 21.25 -4.03
CA MET A 101 -27.80 22.37 -4.96
C MET A 101 -28.51 23.66 -4.55
N PHE A 102 -29.74 23.57 -4.05
CA PHE A 102 -30.59 24.75 -3.81
C PHE A 102 -30.72 25.13 -2.34
N LEU A 103 -30.62 24.17 -1.42
CA LEU A 103 -30.89 24.41 0.01
C LEU A 103 -29.63 24.30 0.87
N GLY A 104 -28.56 23.65 0.38
CA GLY A 104 -27.32 23.44 1.12
C GLY A 104 -27.53 22.70 2.45
N MET A 105 -28.62 21.92 2.56
CA MET A 105 -28.99 21.23 3.81
C MET A 105 -28.19 19.95 4.02
N ASN A 106 -27.65 19.40 2.94
CA ASN A 106 -26.75 18.26 2.99
C ASN A 106 -25.31 18.76 3.14
N ASN A 107 -24.53 18.19 4.08
CA ASN A 107 -23.14 18.59 4.35
C ASN A 107 -22.15 18.10 3.29
N LYS A 108 -22.63 17.88 2.06
CA LYS A 108 -21.81 17.47 0.93
C LYS A 108 -20.94 18.64 0.47
N THR A 109 -19.69 18.33 0.15
CA THR A 109 -18.70 19.28 -0.33
C THR A 109 -18.23 18.89 -1.73
N ASN A 110 -17.59 19.80 -2.46
CA ASN A 110 -16.98 19.49 -3.77
C ASN A 110 -15.71 18.63 -3.65
N ALA A 111 -15.37 18.18 -2.44
CA ALA A 111 -14.20 17.34 -2.20
C ALA A 111 -14.55 15.87 -2.45
N THR A 112 -13.54 15.10 -2.84
CA THR A 112 -13.64 13.65 -3.05
C THR A 112 -14.17 12.90 -1.82
N SER A 113 -14.09 13.48 -0.62
CA SER A 113 -14.64 12.93 0.62
C SER A 113 -16.17 12.77 0.59
N SER A 114 -16.87 13.59 -0.18
CA SER A 114 -18.35 13.52 -0.33
C SER A 114 -18.79 12.71 -1.56
N CYS A 115 -17.86 12.13 -2.33
CA CYS A 115 -18.18 11.23 -3.43
C CYS A 115 -18.44 9.81 -2.93
N GLU A 116 -19.53 9.20 -3.40
CA GLU A 116 -19.97 7.84 -3.05
C GLU A 116 -19.31 6.80 -3.98
N ASP A 117 -19.20 7.14 -5.27
CA ASP A 117 -18.76 6.23 -6.32
C ASP A 117 -17.35 6.60 -6.83
N MET A 118 -16.50 5.59 -7.02
CA MET A 118 -15.24 5.67 -7.76
C MET A 118 -15.43 5.04 -9.13
N ILE A 119 -15.07 5.76 -10.19
CA ILE A 119 -15.17 5.32 -11.58
C ILE A 119 -13.77 5.16 -12.13
N VAL A 120 -13.39 3.92 -12.43
CA VAL A 120 -12.14 3.59 -13.10
C VAL A 120 -12.41 3.40 -14.59
N LYS A 121 -11.83 4.26 -15.42
CA LYS A 121 -11.90 4.20 -16.88
C LYS A 121 -10.62 3.57 -17.39
N ILE A 122 -10.70 2.45 -18.08
CA ILE A 122 -9.54 1.70 -18.58
C ILE A 122 -9.63 1.65 -20.10
N GLN A 123 -8.62 2.19 -20.77
CA GLN A 123 -8.53 2.23 -22.23
C GLN A 123 -7.90 0.92 -22.72
N LEU A 124 -8.70 0.11 -23.42
CA LEU A 124 -8.30 -1.22 -23.89
C LEU A 124 -8.37 -1.27 -25.42
N ALA A 125 -7.40 -0.63 -26.07
CA ALA A 125 -7.34 -0.55 -27.53
C ALA A 125 -7.34 -1.94 -28.19
N ASP A 126 -8.10 -2.09 -29.28
CA ASP A 126 -8.13 -3.30 -30.11
C ASP A 126 -8.39 -4.59 -29.29
N THR A 127 -9.30 -4.48 -28.32
CA THR A 127 -9.75 -5.58 -27.45
C THR A 127 -11.26 -5.74 -27.58
N ARG A 128 -11.76 -6.98 -27.54
CA ARG A 128 -13.20 -7.26 -27.53
C ARG A 128 -13.68 -7.37 -26.09
N GLY A 129 -14.89 -6.89 -25.82
CA GLY A 129 -15.48 -6.98 -24.47
C GLY A 129 -15.61 -8.41 -23.93
N SER A 130 -15.68 -9.42 -24.80
CA SER A 130 -15.69 -10.85 -24.42
C SER A 130 -14.38 -11.33 -23.81
N ASP A 131 -13.27 -10.66 -24.14
CA ASP A 131 -11.92 -11.09 -23.79
C ASP A 131 -11.43 -10.37 -22.53
N VAL A 132 -12.30 -9.59 -21.90
CA VAL A 132 -12.01 -8.79 -20.70
C VAL A 132 -12.43 -9.58 -19.47
N GLU A 133 -11.43 -9.94 -18.67
CA GLU A 133 -11.62 -10.53 -17.34
C GLU A 133 -11.37 -9.45 -16.29
N LEU A 134 -12.39 -9.17 -15.47
CA LEU A 134 -12.34 -8.17 -14.40
C LEU A 134 -12.57 -8.88 -13.06
N ASP A 135 -11.60 -8.77 -12.17
CA ASP A 135 -11.71 -9.20 -10.77
C ASP A 135 -11.67 -7.97 -9.85
N VAL A 136 -12.67 -7.86 -8.97
CA VAL A 136 -12.81 -6.73 -8.05
C VAL A 136 -12.79 -7.28 -6.63
N LYS A 137 -11.74 -6.91 -5.90
CA LYS A 137 -11.61 -7.11 -4.47
C LYS A 137 -11.81 -5.79 -3.74
N ASP A 138 -11.90 -5.87 -2.42
CA ASP A 138 -12.19 -4.70 -1.58
C ASP A 138 -11.15 -3.57 -1.74
N LYS A 139 -9.86 -3.87 -1.93
CA LYS A 139 -8.80 -2.86 -2.11
C LYS A 139 -7.97 -3.03 -3.38
N PHE A 140 -8.41 -3.91 -4.28
CA PHE A 140 -7.64 -4.23 -5.46
C PHE A 140 -8.56 -4.51 -6.64
N LEU A 141 -8.23 -3.92 -7.78
CA LEU A 141 -8.90 -4.15 -9.04
C LEU A 141 -7.90 -4.80 -10.00
N SER A 142 -8.27 -5.94 -10.56
CA SER A 142 -7.49 -6.66 -11.55
C SER A 142 -8.28 -6.69 -12.86
N CYS A 143 -7.68 -6.18 -13.92
CA CYS A 143 -8.23 -6.24 -15.27
C CYS A 143 -7.23 -6.95 -16.17
N ARG A 144 -7.66 -8.05 -16.77
CA ARG A 144 -6.85 -8.91 -17.62
C ARG A 144 -7.48 -9.04 -18.99
N THR A 145 -6.65 -8.89 -20.00
CA THR A 145 -6.99 -9.15 -21.39
C THR A 145 -5.83 -9.91 -22.04
N PRO A 146 -6.00 -10.46 -23.24
CA PRO A 146 -4.90 -11.12 -23.96
C PRO A 146 -3.70 -10.19 -24.21
N LYS A 147 -3.94 -8.88 -24.35
CA LYS A 147 -2.92 -7.89 -24.69
C LYS A 147 -2.44 -7.06 -23.50
N PHE A 148 -3.34 -6.71 -22.59
CA PHE A 148 -3.09 -5.79 -21.48
C PHE A 148 -3.38 -6.44 -20.14
N LYS A 149 -2.64 -6.00 -19.12
CA LYS A 149 -2.86 -6.36 -17.72
C LYS A 149 -2.80 -5.11 -16.87
N LEU A 150 -3.75 -4.97 -15.96
CA LEU A 150 -3.80 -3.90 -14.98
C LEU A 150 -4.08 -4.49 -13.60
N GLY A 151 -3.11 -4.36 -12.70
CA GLY A 151 -3.33 -4.51 -11.26
C GLY A 151 -3.36 -3.12 -10.65
N LEU A 152 -4.47 -2.73 -10.03
CA LEU A 152 -4.64 -1.41 -9.44
C LEU A 152 -5.01 -1.54 -7.97
N HIS A 153 -4.15 -1.03 -7.09
CA HIS A 153 -4.48 -0.85 -5.68
C HIS A 153 -5.38 0.36 -5.50
N LEU A 154 -6.53 0.15 -4.88
CA LEU A 154 -7.52 1.19 -4.65
C LEU A 154 -7.18 1.99 -3.38
N PRO A 155 -7.25 3.34 -3.41
CA PRO A 155 -6.97 4.17 -2.23
C PRO A 155 -7.92 3.90 -1.05
N HIS A 156 -9.16 3.53 -1.35
CA HIS A 156 -10.21 3.26 -0.38
C HIS A 156 -10.80 1.88 -0.61
N PRO A 157 -11.33 1.23 0.45
CA PRO A 157 -12.07 0.01 0.27
C PRO A 157 -13.34 0.26 -0.53
N VAL A 158 -13.71 -0.69 -1.39
CA VAL A 158 -14.93 -0.67 -2.21
C VAL A 158 -15.80 -1.87 -1.88
N ASP A 159 -17.09 -1.76 -2.17
CA ASP A 159 -18.00 -2.90 -2.14
C ASP A 159 -17.80 -3.75 -3.40
N SER A 160 -17.12 -4.89 -3.24
CA SER A 160 -16.84 -5.84 -4.31
C SER A 160 -18.10 -6.48 -4.91
N LYS A 161 -19.24 -6.48 -4.19
CA LYS A 161 -20.48 -7.14 -4.65
C LYS A 161 -21.39 -6.23 -5.46
N ASN A 162 -21.40 -4.94 -5.16
CA ASN A 162 -22.29 -3.96 -5.79
C ASN A 162 -21.60 -3.11 -6.88
N GLY A 163 -20.45 -3.56 -7.39
CA GLY A 163 -19.77 -2.93 -8.51
C GLY A 163 -20.54 -3.06 -9.82
N ARG A 164 -20.45 -2.03 -10.68
CA ARG A 164 -21.04 -2.02 -12.03
C ARG A 164 -19.94 -1.80 -13.07
N ALA A 165 -19.81 -2.71 -14.02
CA ALA A 165 -18.90 -2.54 -15.15
C ALA A 165 -19.69 -2.35 -16.46
N GLN A 166 -19.21 -1.45 -17.32
CA GLN A 166 -19.77 -1.19 -18.64
C GLN A 166 -18.65 -1.14 -19.67
N TRP A 167 -18.80 -1.93 -20.73
CA TRP A 167 -17.91 -1.92 -21.88
C TRP A 167 -18.48 -1.03 -23.00
N ASP A 168 -17.70 -0.06 -23.46
CA ASP A 168 -17.98 0.74 -24.65
C ASP A 168 -17.09 0.25 -25.80
N GLY A 169 -17.70 -0.44 -26.77
CA GLY A 169 -16.99 -1.01 -27.92
C GLY A 169 -16.53 0.02 -28.95
N ASP A 170 -17.22 1.15 -29.06
CA ASP A 170 -16.87 2.19 -30.02
C ASP A 170 -15.59 2.93 -29.58
N LYS A 171 -15.46 3.15 -28.28
CA LYS A 171 -14.29 3.80 -27.67
C LYS A 171 -13.24 2.82 -27.16
N CYS A 172 -13.53 1.52 -27.18
CA CYS A 172 -12.69 0.49 -26.58
C CYS A 172 -12.35 0.83 -25.10
N LEU A 173 -13.36 1.27 -24.35
CA LEU A 173 -13.22 1.79 -23.00
C LEU A 173 -14.04 0.94 -22.02
N LEU A 174 -13.37 0.40 -21.00
CA LEU A 174 -14.02 -0.24 -19.86
C LEU A 174 -14.25 0.81 -18.77
N THR A 175 -15.51 1.02 -18.39
CA THR A 175 -15.88 1.89 -17.27
C THR A 175 -16.35 1.03 -16.10
N VAL A 176 -15.60 1.04 -15.00
CA VAL A 176 -15.93 0.31 -13.78
C VAL A 176 -16.36 1.32 -12.71
N THR A 177 -17.61 1.24 -12.28
CA THR A 177 -18.17 2.03 -11.17
C THR A 177 -18.14 1.17 -9.91
N LEU A 178 -17.45 1.65 -8.89
CA LEU A 178 -17.23 0.98 -7.62
C LEU A 178 -17.78 1.88 -6.50
N GLN A 179 -18.73 1.37 -5.73
CA GLN A 179 -19.19 2.08 -4.54
C GLN A 179 -18.13 2.00 -3.45
N MET A 180 -17.68 3.14 -2.94
CA MET A 180 -16.67 3.18 -1.89
C MET A 180 -17.31 2.90 -0.54
N ASN A 181 -16.60 2.17 0.32
CA ASN A 181 -16.99 1.90 1.69
C ASN A 181 -15.95 2.53 2.63
N ARG A 182 -16.16 3.79 3.01
CA ARG A 182 -15.24 4.56 3.85
C ARG A 182 -15.73 4.60 5.30
N ALA A 183 -14.78 4.65 6.23
CA ALA A 183 -15.12 4.96 7.61
C ALA A 183 -15.71 6.38 7.68
N TYR A 184 -16.81 6.53 8.42
CA TYR A 184 -17.53 7.80 8.61
C TYR A 184 -18.28 8.37 7.42
N ASP A 185 -18.53 7.58 6.37
CA ASP A 185 -19.33 8.03 5.23
C ASP A 185 -20.75 8.47 5.65
N PHE A 186 -21.32 7.86 6.70
CA PHE A 186 -22.61 8.25 7.28
C PHE A 186 -22.68 9.69 7.81
N VAL A 187 -21.54 10.37 7.97
CA VAL A 187 -21.47 11.77 8.43
C VAL A 187 -21.37 12.75 7.25
N ASN A 188 -20.97 12.26 6.07
CA ASN A 188 -20.70 13.08 4.88
C ASN A 188 -21.89 13.15 3.90
N PHE A 189 -23.07 12.63 4.29
CA PHE A 189 -24.28 12.50 3.47
C PHE A 189 -25.56 12.94 4.18
#